data_AF-A0A645IBH4-F1
#
_entry.id   AF-A0A645IBH4-F1
#
_cell.length_a   1.000
_cell.length_b   1.000
_cell.length_c   1.000
_cell.angle_alpha   90.00
_cell.angle_beta   90.00
_cell.angle_gamma   90.00
#
_symmetry.space_group_name_H-M   'P 1'
#
loop_
_entity.id
_entity.type
_entity.pdbx_description
1 polymer ?
#
loop_
_entity_poly.entity_id
_entity_poly.type
_entity_poly.pdbx_seq_one_letter_code
_entity_poly.pdbx_strand_id
1 'polypeptide(L)'
;MKLSLSYDAFSHYDTLRNDWCTENGVYEIRIGSGSRDIRLRQPVTVGFGQGFEKRYFGWYDAPNGTPPLADFARLYGKKLPQISSYRKGDFDWNASLDEMSEYSFLARIIRWAGRKTIAKGLGIKPDLSNPEYRMMTTISETAPLRNLALSAPKVMSKGFVNLLLRSANGIFYQKRRRKTSPNEL
;
A
#
# COMPACT_ATOMS: atom_id res chain seq x y z
N MET A 1 39.98 25.33 19.37
CA MET A 1 39.17 24.09 19.26
C MET A 1 39.29 23.58 17.84
N LYS A 2 39.53 22.27 17.65
CA LYS A 2 39.69 21.62 16.34
C LYS A 2 38.69 20.48 16.25
N LEU A 3 37.91 20.43 15.18
CA LEU A 3 37.03 19.31 14.85
C LEU A 3 37.62 18.60 13.62
N SER A 4 37.77 17.28 13.70
CA SER A 4 38.29 16.46 12.61
C SER A 4 37.16 15.58 12.08
N LEU A 5 36.93 15.63 10.77
CA LEU A 5 35.98 14.78 10.06
C LEU A 5 36.74 13.61 9.44
N SER A 6 36.38 12.39 9.79
CA SER A 6 36.94 11.17 9.19
C SER A 6 36.26 10.87 7.86
N TYR A 7 36.74 9.82 7.16
CA TYR A 7 36.08 9.27 5.97
C TYR A 7 34.59 8.99 6.21
N ASP A 8 34.28 8.38 7.36
CA ASP A 8 32.91 7.96 7.72
C ASP A 8 31.94 9.13 7.87
N ALA A 9 32.44 10.34 8.13
CA ALA A 9 31.60 11.54 8.21
C ALA A 9 30.95 11.90 6.86
N PHE A 10 31.45 11.33 5.76
CA PHE A 10 30.95 11.51 4.40
C PHE A 10 30.33 10.23 3.82
N SER A 11 30.31 9.14 4.59
CA SER A 11 29.83 7.84 4.13
C SER A 11 28.32 7.71 4.27
N HIS A 12 27.72 6.93 3.37
CA HIS A 12 26.36 6.47 3.43
C HIS A 12 26.31 4.97 3.17
N TYR A 13 25.23 4.30 3.57
CA TYR A 13 25.07 2.88 3.33
C TYR A 13 24.50 2.65 1.92
N ASP A 14 25.24 1.95 1.07
CA ASP A 14 24.77 1.54 -0.25
C ASP A 14 24.14 0.14 -0.17
N THR A 15 22.82 0.11 -0.28
CA THR A 15 22.03 -1.13 -0.24
C THR A 15 22.38 -2.15 -1.34
N LEU A 16 22.98 -1.75 -2.46
CA LEU A 16 23.41 -2.69 -3.50
C LEU A 16 24.73 -3.37 -3.15
N ARG A 17 25.66 -2.60 -2.60
CA ARG A 17 26.97 -3.11 -2.15
C ARG A 17 26.87 -3.80 -0.79
N ASN A 18 25.78 -3.53 -0.07
CA ASN A 18 25.57 -3.97 1.30
C ASN A 18 26.73 -3.54 2.22
N ASP A 19 27.22 -2.32 2.00
CA ASP A 19 28.40 -1.76 2.66
C ASP A 19 28.33 -0.23 2.73
N TRP A 20 29.16 0.37 3.59
CA TRP A 20 29.33 1.81 3.70
C TRP A 20 30.26 2.34 2.60
N CYS A 21 29.86 3.42 1.93
CA CYS A 21 30.69 4.07 0.93
C CYS A 21 30.57 5.59 0.98
N THR A 22 31.65 6.28 0.63
CA THR A 22 31.67 7.73 0.41
C THR A 22 31.65 8.02 -1.09
N GLU A 23 30.82 8.97 -1.51
CA GLU A 23 30.74 9.42 -2.90
C GLU A 23 31.68 10.61 -3.14
N ASN A 24 32.20 10.70 -4.36
CA ASN A 24 32.88 11.89 -4.83
C ASN A 24 31.86 12.97 -5.13
N GLY A 25 32.12 14.18 -4.66
CA GLY A 25 31.20 15.28 -4.83
C GLY A 25 31.52 16.47 -3.97
N VAL A 26 30.63 17.46 -4.03
CA VAL A 26 30.71 18.65 -3.19
C VAL A 26 29.80 18.45 -2.00
N TYR A 27 30.40 18.42 -0.81
CA TYR A 27 29.71 18.36 0.47
C TYR A 27 29.75 19.74 1.12
N GLU A 28 28.67 20.13 1.80
CA GLU A 28 28.65 21.39 2.54
C GLU A 28 28.80 21.12 4.04
N ILE A 29 29.91 21.58 4.62
CA ILE A 29 30.10 21.57 6.07
C ILE A 29 29.37 22.78 6.66
N ARG A 30 28.47 22.51 7.60
CA ARG A 30 27.67 23.52 8.30
C ARG A 30 28.06 23.56 9.78
N ILE A 31 28.39 24.74 10.30
CA ILE A 31 28.72 24.95 11.72
C ILE A 31 27.75 25.96 12.32
N GLY A 32 27.23 25.65 13.51
CA GLY A 32 26.23 26.44 14.18
C GLY A 32 26.01 26.01 15.63
N SER A 33 25.22 26.78 16.37
CA SER A 33 24.78 26.45 17.73
C SER A 33 23.59 25.48 17.77
N GLY A 34 23.02 25.16 16.60
CA GLY A 34 21.97 24.18 16.44
C GLY A 34 21.69 23.89 14.96
N SER A 35 20.93 22.83 14.66
CA SER A 35 20.62 22.42 13.27
C SER A 35 19.85 23.49 12.48
N ARG A 36 19.18 24.42 13.17
CA ARG A 36 18.46 25.56 12.59
C ARG A 36 19.22 26.90 12.70
N ASP A 37 20.27 27.00 13.51
CA ASP A 37 21.10 28.20 13.69
C ASP A 37 22.51 27.93 13.16
N ILE A 38 22.62 27.90 11.83
CA ILE A 38 23.88 27.67 11.10
C ILE A 38 24.52 29.02 10.76
N ARG A 39 25.75 29.23 11.21
CA ARG A 39 26.50 30.50 11.08
C ARG A 39 27.65 30.44 10.09
N LEU A 40 28.19 29.25 9.83
CA LEU A 40 29.22 29.01 8.83
C LEU A 40 28.78 27.91 7.88
N ARG A 41 29.02 28.12 6.58
CA ARG A 41 28.85 27.11 5.53
C ARG A 41 30.09 27.11 4.67
N GLN A 42 30.66 25.93 4.44
CA GLN A 42 31.85 25.78 3.61
C GLN A 42 31.67 24.58 2.68
N PRO A 43 31.67 24.76 1.36
CA PRO A 43 31.77 23.64 0.44
C PRO A 43 33.16 23.00 0.54
N VAL A 44 33.19 21.67 0.52
CA VAL A 44 34.39 20.84 0.48
C VAL A 44 34.20 19.79 -0.62
N THR A 45 35.20 19.70 -1.49
CA THR A 45 35.22 18.68 -2.54
C THR A 45 35.83 17.39 -1.98
N VAL A 46 35.04 16.33 -1.96
CA VAL A 46 35.49 14.98 -1.64
C VAL A 46 35.87 14.28 -2.95
N GLY A 47 37.14 13.90 -3.07
CA GLY A 47 37.70 13.17 -4.22
C GLY A 47 38.30 11.80 -3.87
N PHE A 48 38.19 11.37 -2.61
CA PHE A 48 38.71 10.10 -2.10
C PHE A 48 37.63 9.00 -2.02
N GLY A 49 36.40 9.32 -2.41
CA GLY A 49 35.28 8.38 -2.49
C GLY A 49 35.17 7.69 -3.86
N GLN A 50 34.02 7.08 -4.10
CA GLN A 50 33.67 6.43 -5.37
C GLN A 50 32.92 7.40 -6.29
N GLY A 51 32.93 7.16 -7.60
CA GLY A 51 32.13 7.97 -8.53
C GLY A 51 30.63 7.86 -8.25
N PHE A 52 29.91 8.98 -8.38
CA PHE A 52 28.44 8.97 -8.30
C PHE A 52 27.85 8.40 -9.60
N GLU A 53 27.30 7.20 -9.53
CA GLU A 53 26.50 6.65 -10.63
C GLU A 53 25.03 7.06 -10.44
N LYS A 54 24.60 8.06 -11.23
CA LYS A 54 23.19 8.42 -11.28
C LYS A 54 22.39 7.26 -11.84
N ARG A 55 21.54 6.66 -11.00
CA ARG A 55 20.66 5.56 -11.41
C ARG A 55 19.33 6.13 -11.89
N TYR A 56 18.78 5.53 -12.95
CA TYR A 56 17.50 5.91 -13.53
C TYR A 56 16.39 4.96 -13.07
N PHE A 57 15.39 5.51 -12.39
CA PHE A 57 14.22 4.82 -11.86
C PHE A 57 12.92 5.19 -12.60
N GLY A 58 13.01 5.84 -13.77
CA GLY A 58 11.86 6.12 -14.63
C GLY A 58 11.03 7.27 -14.10
N TRP A 59 9.75 7.00 -13.84
CA TRP A 59 8.82 7.98 -13.26
C TRP A 59 9.34 8.65 -11.97
N TYR A 60 10.15 7.96 -11.16
CA TYR A 60 10.68 8.50 -9.90
C TYR A 60 11.76 9.57 -10.08
N ASP A 61 12.36 9.70 -11.27
CA ASP A 61 13.30 10.78 -11.56
C ASP A 61 12.59 12.10 -11.92
N ALA A 62 11.39 12.00 -12.49
CA ALA A 62 10.55 13.14 -12.88
C ALA A 62 9.07 12.80 -12.70
N PRO A 63 8.55 12.85 -11.45
CA PRO A 63 7.19 12.43 -11.13
C PRO A 63 6.14 13.24 -11.92
N ASN A 64 5.37 12.55 -12.76
CA ASN A 64 4.25 13.14 -13.47
C ASN A 64 3.13 12.11 -13.71
N GLY A 65 1.93 12.36 -13.19
CA GLY A 65 0.80 11.43 -13.29
C GLY A 65 0.95 10.17 -12.43
N THR A 66 0.41 9.04 -12.88
CA THR A 66 0.42 7.77 -12.14
C THR A 66 1.72 7.00 -12.37
N PRO A 67 2.43 6.53 -11.32
CA PRO A 67 3.65 5.74 -11.49
C PRO A 67 3.37 4.41 -12.20
N PRO A 68 4.11 4.07 -13.27
CA PRO A 68 4.02 2.76 -13.89
C PRO A 68 4.50 1.66 -12.94
N LEU A 69 3.79 0.53 -12.92
CA LEU A 69 4.19 -0.63 -12.09
C LEU A 69 5.61 -1.12 -12.42
N ALA A 70 6.03 -1.01 -13.68
CA ALA A 70 7.37 -1.39 -14.13
C ALA A 70 8.46 -0.51 -13.52
N ASP A 71 8.21 0.80 -13.38
CA ASP A 71 9.15 1.72 -12.75
C ASP A 71 9.21 1.50 -11.23
N PHE A 72 8.06 1.19 -10.61
CA PHE A 72 8.05 0.73 -9.23
C PHE A 72 8.84 -0.57 -9.04
N ALA A 73 8.68 -1.55 -9.94
CA ALA A 73 9.47 -2.78 -9.90
C ALA A 73 10.97 -2.51 -10.03
N ARG A 74 11.37 -1.56 -10.88
CA ARG A 74 12.76 -1.13 -11.05
C ARG A 74 13.31 -0.50 -9.76
N LEU A 75 12.53 0.37 -9.12
CA LEU A 75 12.90 0.99 -7.84
C LEU A 75 12.98 -0.05 -6.71
N TYR A 76 12.02 -0.97 -6.64
CA TYR A 76 11.91 -1.98 -5.59
C TYR A 76 13.04 -3.01 -5.64
N GLY A 77 13.64 -3.23 -6.82
CA GLY A 77 14.81 -4.11 -6.99
C GLY A 77 14.54 -5.60 -6.75
N LYS A 78 13.28 -5.99 -6.54
CA LYS A 78 12.83 -7.39 -6.35
C LYS A 78 11.62 -7.67 -7.23
N LYS A 79 11.34 -8.96 -7.47
CA LYS A 79 10.09 -9.37 -8.13
C LYS A 79 8.90 -8.90 -7.29
N LEU A 80 8.01 -8.13 -7.91
CA LEU A 80 6.76 -7.78 -7.28
C LEU A 80 5.94 -9.04 -7.02
N PRO A 81 5.25 -9.13 -5.87
CA PRO A 81 4.31 -10.23 -5.65
C PRO A 81 3.28 -10.20 -6.78
N GLN A 82 2.93 -11.38 -7.30
CA GLN A 82 1.83 -11.44 -8.26
C GLN A 82 0.56 -10.97 -7.57
N ILE A 83 -0.01 -9.87 -8.07
CA ILE A 83 -1.36 -9.47 -7.70
C ILE A 83 -2.28 -10.49 -8.36
N SER A 84 -2.56 -11.60 -7.67
CA SER A 84 -3.59 -12.52 -8.11
C SER A 84 -4.92 -11.79 -7.98
N SER A 85 -5.60 -11.56 -9.11
CA SER A 85 -7.00 -11.18 -9.06
C SER A 85 -7.76 -12.23 -8.24
N TYR A 86 -8.55 -11.79 -7.26
CA TYR A 86 -9.34 -12.71 -6.45
C TYR A 86 -10.18 -13.60 -7.35
N ARG A 87 -10.15 -14.91 -7.12
CA ARG A 87 -11.02 -15.86 -7.81
C ARG A 87 -12.03 -16.44 -6.83
N LYS A 88 -13.12 -17.01 -7.36
CA LYS A 88 -14.06 -17.79 -6.55
C LYS A 88 -13.29 -18.90 -5.80
N GLY A 89 -13.29 -18.84 -4.48
CA GLY A 89 -12.57 -19.78 -3.61
C GLY A 89 -11.51 -19.11 -2.72
N ASP A 90 -11.10 -17.88 -3.05
CA ASP A 90 -10.02 -17.16 -2.36
C ASP A 90 -10.53 -16.11 -1.35
N PHE A 91 -11.82 -15.81 -1.35
CA PHE A 91 -12.38 -14.76 -0.47
C PHE A 91 -12.38 -15.20 0.99
N ASP A 92 -11.82 -14.36 1.86
CA ASP A 92 -11.83 -14.50 3.30
C ASP A 92 -12.38 -13.23 3.99
N TRP A 93 -12.22 -13.12 5.30
CA TRP A 93 -12.69 -11.98 6.09
C TRP A 93 -12.00 -10.65 5.75
N ASN A 94 -10.90 -10.68 4.99
CA ASN A 94 -10.15 -9.50 4.55
C ASN A 94 -10.59 -9.01 3.17
N ALA A 95 -11.37 -9.80 2.43
CA ALA A 95 -11.98 -9.38 1.18
C ALA A 95 -12.98 -8.24 1.40
N SER A 96 -13.18 -7.45 0.35
CA SER A 96 -14.11 -6.32 0.31
C SER A 96 -15.40 -6.65 -0.44
N LEU A 97 -16.45 -5.85 -0.22
CA LEU A 97 -17.71 -6.00 -0.95
C LEU A 97 -17.54 -5.71 -2.45
N ASP A 98 -16.64 -4.79 -2.80
CA ASP A 98 -16.31 -4.46 -4.20
C ASP A 98 -15.74 -5.69 -4.92
N GLU A 99 -14.69 -6.30 -4.37
CA GLU A 99 -14.04 -7.50 -4.94
C GLU A 99 -15.01 -8.69 -5.05
N MET A 100 -15.82 -8.92 -4.02
CA MET A 100 -16.80 -10.01 -4.03
C MET A 100 -17.96 -9.79 -5.01
N SER A 101 -18.31 -8.52 -5.30
CA SER A 101 -19.44 -8.17 -6.16
C SER A 101 -19.24 -8.55 -7.62
N GLU A 102 -17.99 -8.76 -8.04
CA GLU A 102 -17.65 -9.30 -9.35
C GLU A 102 -18.16 -10.76 -9.52
N TYR A 103 -18.19 -11.53 -8.42
CA TYR A 103 -18.46 -12.97 -8.46
C TYR A 103 -19.73 -13.41 -7.73
N SER A 104 -20.29 -12.57 -6.85
CA SER A 104 -21.47 -12.86 -6.03
C SER A 104 -22.62 -11.88 -6.27
N PHE A 105 -23.78 -12.42 -6.63
CA PHE A 105 -25.02 -11.66 -6.71
C PHE A 105 -25.46 -11.10 -5.35
N LEU A 106 -25.23 -11.85 -4.26
CA LEU A 106 -25.57 -11.40 -2.91
C LEU A 106 -24.70 -10.19 -2.51
N ALA A 107 -23.40 -10.22 -2.80
CA ALA A 107 -22.52 -9.08 -2.55
C ALA A 107 -22.96 -7.82 -3.33
N ARG A 108 -23.40 -7.97 -4.59
CA ARG A 108 -23.96 -6.87 -5.38
C ARG A 108 -25.20 -6.24 -4.74
N ILE A 109 -26.12 -7.07 -4.22
CA ILE A 109 -27.32 -6.56 -3.53
C ILE A 109 -26.93 -5.79 -2.27
N ILE A 110 -26.04 -6.35 -1.45
CA ILE A 110 -25.59 -5.69 -0.21
C ILE A 110 -24.92 -4.35 -0.52
N ARG A 111 -24.08 -4.32 -1.54
CA ARG A 111 -23.40 -3.10 -2.01
C ARG A 111 -24.41 -2.03 -2.46
N TRP A 112 -25.40 -2.42 -3.24
CA TRP A 112 -26.47 -1.53 -3.67
C TRP A 112 -27.31 -1.01 -2.48
N ALA A 113 -27.65 -1.86 -1.53
CA ALA A 113 -28.38 -1.47 -0.31
C ALA A 113 -27.54 -0.51 0.55
N GLY A 114 -26.25 -0.78 0.72
CA GLY A 114 -25.32 0.09 1.45
C GLY A 114 -25.23 1.49 0.84
N ARG A 115 -25.10 1.60 -0.49
CA ARG A 115 -25.15 2.87 -1.23
C ARG A 115 -26.43 3.67 -0.92
N LYS A 116 -27.59 3.00 -0.92
CA LYS A 116 -28.88 3.63 -0.60
C LYS A 116 -28.94 4.12 0.85
N THR A 117 -28.43 3.34 1.80
CA THR A 117 -28.37 3.72 3.22
C THR A 117 -27.46 4.93 3.44
N ILE A 118 -26.30 4.99 2.79
CA ILE A 118 -25.38 6.13 2.86
C ILE A 118 -26.04 7.39 2.29
N ALA A 119 -26.64 7.30 1.10
CA ALA A 119 -27.35 8.44 0.49
C ALA A 119 -28.45 8.98 1.42
N LYS A 120 -29.24 8.08 2.02
CA LYS A 120 -30.29 8.45 2.97
C LYS A 120 -29.72 9.10 4.24
N GLY A 121 -28.62 8.57 4.79
CA GLY A 121 -27.96 9.12 5.98
C GLY A 121 -27.39 10.52 5.76
N LEU A 122 -26.92 10.80 4.54
CA LEU A 122 -26.43 12.11 4.12
C LEU A 122 -27.55 13.06 3.66
N GLY A 123 -28.80 12.59 3.54
CA GLY A 123 -29.92 13.40 3.05
C GLY A 123 -29.83 13.78 1.57
N ILE A 124 -29.02 13.06 0.79
CA ILE A 124 -28.76 13.35 -0.63
C ILE A 124 -29.24 12.21 -1.54
N LYS A 125 -29.33 12.49 -2.84
CA LYS A 125 -29.54 11.43 -3.83
C LYS A 125 -28.22 10.67 -4.07
N PRO A 126 -28.28 9.36 -4.39
CA PRO A 126 -27.08 8.59 -4.76
C PRO A 126 -26.37 9.21 -5.97
N ASP A 127 -25.25 9.90 -5.74
CA ASP A 127 -24.49 10.58 -6.79
C ASP A 127 -22.98 10.54 -6.50
N LEU A 128 -22.23 9.81 -7.34
CA LEU A 128 -20.78 9.65 -7.23
C LEU A 128 -19.99 10.91 -7.62
N SER A 129 -20.64 11.94 -8.17
CA SER A 129 -20.01 13.25 -8.39
C SER A 129 -19.83 14.02 -7.08
N ASN A 130 -20.67 13.76 -6.08
CA ASN A 130 -20.57 14.36 -4.76
C ASN A 130 -19.36 13.75 -4.00
N PRO A 131 -18.36 14.57 -3.59
CA PRO A 131 -17.15 14.05 -2.95
C PRO A 131 -17.40 13.29 -1.66
N GLU A 132 -18.37 13.73 -0.84
CA GLU A 132 -18.70 13.11 0.45
C GLU A 132 -19.37 11.75 0.23
N TYR A 133 -20.34 11.68 -0.67
CA TYR A 133 -20.99 10.42 -1.04
C TYR A 133 -19.99 9.43 -1.64
N ARG A 134 -19.15 9.90 -2.58
CA ARG A 134 -18.11 9.08 -3.21
C ARG A 134 -17.15 8.52 -2.18
N MET A 135 -16.73 9.34 -1.22
CA MET A 135 -15.83 8.92 -0.16
C MET A 135 -16.47 7.86 0.74
N MET A 136 -17.67 8.11 1.27
CA MET A 136 -18.35 7.16 2.15
C MET A 136 -18.66 5.83 1.47
N THR A 137 -19.14 5.87 0.22
CA THR A 137 -19.42 4.65 -0.55
C THR A 137 -18.15 3.88 -0.87
N THR A 138 -17.08 4.55 -1.30
CA THR A 138 -15.79 3.89 -1.58
C THR A 138 -15.26 3.21 -0.32
N ILE A 139 -15.22 3.91 0.83
CA ILE A 139 -14.75 3.33 2.10
C ILE A 139 -15.58 2.11 2.50
N SER A 140 -16.91 2.20 2.41
CA SER A 140 -17.80 1.07 2.76
C SER A 140 -17.59 -0.15 1.86
N GLU A 141 -17.26 0.07 0.60
CA GLU A 141 -17.17 -0.98 -0.41
C GLU A 141 -15.81 -1.65 -0.49
N THR A 142 -14.73 -0.90 -0.27
CA THR A 142 -13.35 -1.39 -0.30
C THR A 142 -12.84 -1.82 1.08
N ALA A 143 -13.56 -1.48 2.16
CA ALA A 143 -13.21 -1.96 3.48
C ALA A 143 -13.33 -3.50 3.57
N PRO A 144 -12.40 -4.16 4.32
CA PRO A 144 -12.53 -5.56 4.67
C PRO A 144 -13.87 -5.89 5.34
N LEU A 145 -14.45 -7.05 5.01
CA LEU A 145 -15.71 -7.52 5.61
C LEU A 145 -15.69 -7.55 7.15
N ARG A 146 -14.53 -7.86 7.75
CA ARG A 146 -14.36 -7.80 9.21
C ARG A 146 -14.66 -6.41 9.78
N ASN A 147 -14.32 -5.34 9.08
CA ASN A 147 -14.58 -3.96 9.52
C ASN A 147 -16.09 -3.68 9.45
N LEU A 148 -16.78 -4.17 8.42
CA LEU A 148 -18.24 -4.05 8.31
C LEU A 148 -18.97 -4.85 9.39
N ALA A 149 -18.46 -6.02 9.76
CA ALA A 149 -18.98 -6.81 10.87
C ALA A 149 -18.83 -6.10 12.22
N LEU A 150 -17.75 -5.35 12.41
CA LEU A 150 -17.50 -4.55 13.60
C LEU A 150 -18.35 -3.27 13.64
N SER A 151 -18.54 -2.60 12.50
CA SER A 151 -19.30 -1.34 12.44
C SER A 151 -20.81 -1.56 12.50
N ALA A 152 -21.31 -2.68 11.97
CA ALA A 152 -22.74 -2.98 11.92
C ALA A 152 -23.07 -4.41 12.41
N PRO A 153 -22.75 -4.78 13.67
CA PRO A 153 -22.81 -6.17 14.14
C PRO A 153 -24.23 -6.78 14.11
N LYS A 154 -25.27 -5.95 14.19
CA LYS A 154 -26.67 -6.38 14.08
C LYS A 154 -27.06 -6.83 12.67
N VAL A 155 -26.47 -6.20 11.64
CA VAL A 155 -26.78 -6.47 10.23
C VAL A 155 -25.75 -7.42 9.62
N MET A 156 -24.47 -7.17 9.89
CA MET A 156 -23.32 -7.94 9.43
C MET A 156 -22.86 -8.94 10.50
N SER A 157 -23.79 -9.78 10.98
CA SER A 157 -23.46 -10.81 11.96
C SER A 157 -22.46 -11.83 11.40
N LYS A 158 -21.71 -12.52 12.28
CA LYS A 158 -20.72 -13.52 11.84
C LYS A 158 -21.32 -14.62 10.94
N GLY A 159 -22.54 -15.05 11.25
CA GLY A 159 -23.26 -16.04 10.44
C GLY A 159 -23.57 -15.51 9.03
N PHE A 160 -24.01 -14.26 8.94
CA PHE A 160 -24.33 -13.62 7.66
C PHE A 160 -23.08 -13.39 6.81
N VAL A 161 -21.98 -12.91 7.40
CA VAL A 161 -20.70 -12.73 6.69
C VAL A 161 -20.19 -14.07 6.15
N ASN A 162 -20.28 -15.15 6.94
CA ASN A 162 -19.93 -16.49 6.47
C ASN A 162 -20.82 -16.97 5.32
N LEU A 163 -22.12 -16.67 5.33
CA LEU A 163 -23.03 -16.97 4.22
C LEU A 163 -22.62 -16.21 2.95
N LEU A 164 -22.30 -14.93 3.10
CA LEU A 164 -21.82 -14.08 2.01
C LEU A 164 -20.51 -14.62 1.40
N LEU A 165 -19.55 -14.99 2.24
CA LEU A 165 -18.30 -15.63 1.81
C LEU A 165 -18.53 -16.96 1.09
N ARG A 166 -19.43 -17.80 1.59
CA ARG A 166 -19.80 -19.07 0.93
C ARG A 166 -20.45 -18.83 -0.43
N SER A 167 -21.29 -17.81 -0.54
CA SER A 167 -21.90 -17.40 -1.81
C SER A 167 -20.84 -16.95 -2.81
N ALA A 168 -19.93 -16.06 -2.41
CA ALA A 168 -18.89 -15.55 -3.29
C ALA A 168 -17.84 -16.59 -3.69
N ASN A 169 -17.48 -17.49 -2.78
CA ASN A 169 -16.55 -18.59 -3.08
C ASN A 169 -17.17 -19.74 -3.87
N GLY A 170 -18.50 -19.75 -4.05
CA GLY A 170 -19.22 -20.87 -4.63
C GLY A 170 -19.32 -22.05 -3.66
N ILE A 171 -20.56 -22.49 -3.39
CA ILE A 171 -20.90 -23.54 -2.41
C ILE A 171 -20.17 -24.88 -2.68
N PHE A 172 -19.73 -25.13 -3.91
CA PHE A 172 -19.07 -26.37 -4.32
C PHE A 172 -17.53 -26.40 -4.19
N TYR A 173 -16.84 -25.25 -4.13
CA TYR A 173 -15.37 -25.22 -4.11
C TYR A 173 -14.78 -25.55 -2.74
N GLN A 174 -15.49 -25.21 -1.65
CA GLN A 174 -15.06 -25.53 -0.28
C GLN A 174 -15.04 -27.04 0.02
N LYS A 175 -15.85 -27.85 -0.69
CA LYS A 175 -15.88 -29.32 -0.53
C LYS A 175 -14.62 -30.01 -1.08
N ARG A 176 -13.95 -29.43 -2.08
CA ARG A 176 -12.68 -29.98 -2.61
C ARG A 176 -11.50 -29.71 -1.67
N ARG A 177 -11.44 -28.51 -1.07
CA ARG A 177 -10.33 -28.12 -0.18
C ARG A 177 -10.31 -28.87 1.16
N ARG A 178 -11.49 -29.25 1.70
CA ARG A 178 -11.61 -30.11 2.89
C ARG A 178 -11.19 -31.58 2.67
N LYS A 179 -11.15 -32.06 1.42
CA LYS A 179 -10.69 -33.42 1.10
C LYS A 179 -9.17 -33.50 0.86
N THR A 180 -8.50 -32.37 0.73
CA THR A 180 -7.07 -32.27 0.43
C THR A 180 -6.30 -31.55 1.55
N SER A 181 -6.74 -31.62 2.81
CA SER A 181 -5.80 -31.47 3.93
C SER A 181 -5.32 -32.87 4.31
N PRO A 182 -4.14 -33.32 3.84
CA PRO A 182 -3.46 -34.41 4.53
C PRO A 182 -3.20 -33.95 5.96
N ASN A 183 -3.36 -34.87 6.91
CA ASN A 183 -2.89 -34.71 8.28
C ASN A 183 -1.44 -34.21 8.26
N GLU A 184 -1.19 -33.05 8.86
CA GLU A 184 0.16 -32.66 9.25
C GLU A 184 0.28 -32.88 10.76
N LEU A 185 0.98 -33.98 11.07
CA LEU A 185 1.82 -34.16 12.27
C LEU A 185 3.05 -33.26 12.12
#